data_AF-A0A2K1E3Q0-F1
#
_entry.id   AF-A0A2K1E3Q0-F1
#
_cell.length_a   1.000
_cell.length_b   1.000
_cell.length_c   1.000
_cell.angle_alpha   90.00
_cell.angle_beta   90.00
_cell.angle_gamma   90.00
#
_symmetry.space_group_name_H-M   'P 1'
#
loop_
_entity.id
_entity.type
_entity.pdbx_description
1 polymer ?
#
loop_
_entity_poly.entity_id
_entity_poly.type
_entity_poly.pdbx_seq_one_letter_code
_entity_poly.pdbx_strand_id
1 'polypeptide(L)'
;MITLKQFKLAILSIFAITLFNCSSDEDTSSNQGTSTISVKMMDRPGDYEHVFVEVVDVMVKVNDASEDDNWTSLEAINTGVYDLLELTGGINVLLVDDFVVPSGTLNQIRLVLGDDNSVVIDGETFPLNTPSAQQSGLKIQVNETLAPNIAYTFLLDFDVDESIVEAGNSGNINLRPVIRASVEANTGAISGSITPIEVQTEITATNGMDTVSAYADVDGNFVLVGLPQGAYTVTITPDPLSGLPIQVLDNVEVAVGATTELGIIPLE
;
A
#
# COMPACT_ATOMS: atom_id res chain seq x y z
N MET A 1 67.12 11.06 38.88
CA MET A 1 66.96 11.75 37.59
C MET A 1 66.92 10.68 36.52
N ILE A 2 65.76 10.55 35.87
CA ILE A 2 65.37 9.53 34.88
C ILE A 2 66.14 9.74 33.58
N THR A 3 66.50 8.66 32.85
CA THR A 3 66.35 8.58 31.38
C THR A 3 66.59 7.18 30.81
N LEU A 4 65.55 6.64 30.15
CA LEU A 4 65.49 5.99 28.81
C LEU A 4 66.37 4.74 28.55
N LYS A 5 65.98 3.68 27.81
CA LYS A 5 64.94 3.47 26.79
C LYS A 5 64.87 1.95 26.43
N GLN A 6 63.63 1.47 26.27
CA GLN A 6 63.11 0.51 25.27
C GLN A 6 63.53 -0.98 25.29
N PHE A 7 62.50 -1.80 25.53
CA PHE A 7 62.45 -3.26 25.43
C PHE A 7 61.84 -3.66 24.07
N LYS A 8 62.47 -4.58 23.34
CA LYS A 8 61.99 -5.23 22.10
C LYS A 8 62.36 -6.71 22.20
N LEU A 9 61.62 -7.70 21.73
CA LEU A 9 60.27 -7.85 21.19
C LEU A 9 60.05 -9.38 21.19
N ALA A 10 58.93 -9.85 21.72
CA ALA A 10 58.61 -11.26 21.85
C ALA A 10 57.97 -11.85 20.58
N ILE A 11 58.48 -13.03 20.19
CA ILE A 11 57.80 -14.23 19.66
C ILE A 11 56.61 -13.99 18.71
N LEU A 12 56.89 -14.18 17.42
CA LEU A 12 55.92 -14.33 16.34
C LEU A 12 55.30 -15.74 16.38
N SER A 13 54.04 -15.86 16.83
CA SER A 13 53.21 -17.05 16.67
C SER A 13 52.17 -16.77 15.59
N ILE A 14 52.28 -17.51 14.47
CA ILE A 14 51.36 -17.44 13.33
C ILE A 14 50.09 -18.21 13.70
N PHE A 15 49.01 -17.47 13.96
CA PHE A 15 47.66 -18.00 14.07
C PHE A 15 46.97 -17.76 12.72
N ALA A 16 46.74 -18.84 11.97
CA ALA A 16 46.01 -18.81 10.71
C ALA A 16 44.51 -18.66 11.01
N ILE A 17 43.99 -17.44 10.84
CA ILE A 17 42.56 -17.14 10.88
C ILE A 17 42.02 -17.35 9.47
N THR A 18 41.25 -18.41 9.28
CA THR A 18 40.41 -18.61 8.10
C THR A 18 39.28 -17.59 8.15
N LEU A 19 39.35 -16.56 7.30
CA LEU A 19 38.24 -15.64 7.09
C LEU A 19 37.16 -16.35 6.26
N PHE A 20 36.05 -16.71 6.91
CA PHE A 20 34.77 -16.86 6.25
C PHE A 20 34.43 -15.48 5.66
N ASN A 21 34.54 -15.34 4.34
CA ASN A 21 33.97 -14.20 3.64
C ASN A 21 32.47 -14.42 3.56
N CYS A 22 31.75 -13.79 4.48
CA CYS A 22 30.31 -13.68 4.46
C CYS A 22 29.96 -12.90 3.18
N SER A 23 29.16 -13.51 2.30
CA SER A 23 28.43 -12.79 1.25
C SER A 23 27.73 -11.64 1.95
N SER A 24 28.16 -10.42 1.66
CA SER A 24 27.38 -9.25 2.01
C SER A 24 26.22 -9.29 1.04
N ASP A 25 25.15 -9.97 1.45
CA ASP A 25 23.86 -9.70 0.85
C ASP A 25 23.60 -8.23 1.19
N GLU A 26 23.62 -7.43 0.13
CA GLU A 26 23.28 -6.03 0.17
C GLU A 26 21.80 -5.94 0.58
N ASP A 27 21.55 -5.94 1.89
CA ASP A 27 20.32 -5.46 2.45
C ASP A 27 20.28 -3.95 2.17
N THR A 28 19.87 -3.63 0.95
CA THR A 28 19.35 -2.34 0.55
C THR A 28 18.02 -2.16 1.28
N SER A 29 18.09 -1.93 2.59
CA SER A 29 17.06 -1.20 3.32
C SER A 29 17.08 0.23 2.79
N SER A 30 16.64 0.39 1.54
CA SER A 30 16.04 1.63 1.11
C SER A 30 14.94 1.91 2.13
N ASN A 31 14.96 3.12 2.71
CA ASN A 31 13.80 3.64 3.41
C ASN A 31 12.68 3.76 2.36
N GLN A 32 12.08 2.63 2.00
CA GLN A 32 10.83 2.61 1.27
C GLN A 32 9.85 3.15 2.29
N GLY A 33 9.39 4.38 2.07
CA GLY A 33 8.42 5.03 2.96
C GLY A 33 7.15 4.20 3.11
N THR A 34 6.09 4.79 3.62
CA THR A 34 4.80 4.09 3.70
C THR A 34 3.86 4.56 2.61
N SER A 35 2.91 3.70 2.25
CA SER A 35 1.76 4.01 1.39
C SER A 35 0.49 3.55 2.09
N THR A 36 -0.67 4.00 1.62
CA THR A 36 -1.96 3.54 2.15
C THR A 36 -2.72 2.75 1.11
N ILE A 37 -3.39 1.70 1.56
CA ILE A 37 -4.21 0.80 0.74
C ILE A 37 -5.64 0.81 1.28
N SER A 38 -6.57 1.09 0.37
CA SER A 38 -7.98 0.79 0.51
C SER A 38 -8.36 -0.36 -0.43
N VAL A 39 -9.32 -1.20 -0.05
CA VAL A 39 -9.79 -2.32 -0.87
C VAL A 39 -11.31 -2.31 -0.93
N LYS A 40 -11.86 -2.35 -2.14
CA LYS A 40 -13.30 -2.45 -2.39
C LYS A 40 -13.60 -3.73 -3.16
N MET A 41 -14.75 -4.32 -2.89
CA MET A 41 -15.26 -5.47 -3.63
C MET A 41 -16.55 -5.09 -4.37
N MET A 42 -16.65 -5.53 -5.61
CA MET A 42 -17.82 -5.41 -6.47
C MET A 42 -17.98 -6.68 -7.32
N ASP A 43 -19.11 -6.79 -8.01
CA ASP A 43 -19.39 -7.91 -8.90
C ASP A 43 -19.65 -7.43 -10.34
N ARG A 44 -19.21 -8.26 -11.28
CA ARG A 44 -19.59 -8.15 -12.69
C ARG A 44 -20.91 -8.90 -12.88
N PRO A 45 -21.86 -8.36 -13.68
CA PRO A 45 -23.17 -8.99 -13.85
C PRO A 45 -23.08 -10.49 -14.18
N GLY A 46 -23.88 -11.29 -13.46
CA GLY A 46 -24.06 -12.72 -13.68
C GLY A 46 -25.53 -13.14 -13.73
N ASP A 47 -25.78 -14.37 -14.20
CA ASP A 47 -27.12 -14.94 -14.43
C ASP A 47 -27.53 -15.92 -13.31
N TYR A 48 -27.59 -15.39 -12.08
CA TYR A 48 -28.11 -16.11 -10.91
C TYR A 48 -29.16 -15.25 -10.20
N GLU A 49 -30.04 -15.88 -9.42
CA GLU A 49 -31.00 -15.13 -8.60
C GLU A 49 -30.26 -14.40 -7.46
N HIS A 50 -29.44 -15.13 -6.72
CA HIS A 50 -28.60 -14.61 -5.63
C HIS A 50 -27.34 -15.45 -5.48
N VAL A 51 -26.22 -14.82 -5.13
CA VAL A 51 -24.99 -15.52 -4.74
C VAL A 51 -24.43 -14.86 -3.49
N PHE A 52 -24.54 -15.59 -2.38
CA PHE A 52 -24.09 -15.14 -1.07
C PHE A 52 -22.67 -15.63 -0.80
N VAL A 53 -21.77 -14.69 -0.51
CA VAL A 53 -20.37 -14.97 -0.16
C VAL A 53 -20.01 -14.32 1.17
N GLU A 54 -19.47 -15.13 2.09
CA GLU A 54 -18.96 -14.66 3.38
C GLU A 54 -17.53 -14.15 3.23
N VAL A 55 -17.30 -12.86 3.47
CA VAL A 55 -15.98 -12.24 3.51
C VAL A 55 -15.52 -12.13 4.96
N VAL A 56 -14.35 -12.70 5.26
CA VAL A 56 -13.77 -12.76 6.62
C VAL A 56 -12.59 -11.80 6.78
N ASP A 57 -11.75 -11.65 5.76
CA ASP A 57 -10.58 -10.76 5.83
C ASP A 57 -10.03 -10.41 4.44
N VAL A 58 -9.15 -9.43 4.37
CA VAL A 58 -8.29 -9.15 3.23
C VAL A 58 -6.84 -9.20 3.68
N MET A 59 -6.02 -9.94 2.96
CA MET A 59 -4.59 -10.10 3.27
C MET A 59 -3.72 -9.72 2.07
N VAL A 60 -2.48 -9.35 2.33
CA VAL A 60 -1.53 -8.94 1.29
C VAL A 60 -0.14 -9.54 1.47
N LYS A 61 0.61 -9.52 0.37
CA LYS A 61 2.05 -9.66 0.34
C LYS A 61 2.69 -8.44 -0.30
N VAL A 62 3.43 -7.69 0.49
CA VAL A 62 4.17 -6.50 0.06
C VAL A 62 5.66 -6.80 0.16
N ASN A 63 6.40 -6.55 -0.91
CA ASN A 63 7.82 -6.86 -1.06
C ASN A 63 8.14 -8.36 -0.84
N ASP A 64 7.15 -9.23 -1.08
CA ASP A 64 7.27 -10.68 -0.94
C ASP A 64 6.60 -11.37 -2.13
N ALA A 65 7.42 -11.84 -3.08
CA ALA A 65 6.97 -12.61 -4.22
C ALA A 65 7.00 -14.13 -3.98
N SER A 66 7.32 -14.59 -2.77
CA SER A 66 7.39 -16.01 -2.45
C SER A 66 5.99 -16.65 -2.38
N GLU A 67 5.93 -17.97 -2.48
CA GLU A 67 4.69 -18.72 -2.31
C GLU A 67 4.41 -19.10 -0.84
N ASP A 68 5.27 -18.71 0.10
CA ASP A 68 5.17 -19.03 1.52
C ASP A 68 3.92 -18.40 2.15
N ASP A 69 3.44 -18.92 3.28
CA ASP A 69 2.21 -18.42 3.93
C ASP A 69 2.39 -17.15 4.80
N ASN A 70 3.37 -16.30 4.45
CA ASN A 70 3.67 -15.05 5.15
C ASN A 70 2.73 -13.91 4.75
N TRP A 71 1.43 -14.07 5.03
CA TRP A 71 0.41 -13.07 4.72
C TRP A 71 0.30 -12.02 5.83
N THR A 72 0.08 -10.77 5.43
CA THR A 72 -0.27 -9.68 6.36
C THR A 72 -1.76 -9.37 6.23
N SER A 73 -2.51 -9.45 7.32
CA SER A 73 -3.91 -9.02 7.37
C SER A 73 -4.00 -7.50 7.27
N LEU A 74 -5.00 -7.01 6.54
CA LEU A 74 -5.36 -5.60 6.43
C LEU A 74 -6.52 -5.20 7.36
N GLU A 75 -6.90 -6.07 8.30
CA GLU A 75 -7.94 -5.80 9.31
C GLU A 75 -9.28 -5.34 8.69
N ALA A 76 -9.88 -6.19 7.85
CA ALA A 76 -11.10 -5.82 7.13
C ALA A 76 -12.23 -5.33 8.05
N ILE A 77 -12.86 -4.19 7.69
CA ILE A 77 -13.79 -3.46 8.56
C ILE A 77 -15.27 -3.75 8.32
N ASN A 78 -15.62 -4.23 7.12
CA ASN A 78 -16.99 -4.60 6.74
C ASN A 78 -17.01 -6.07 6.33
N THR A 79 -16.79 -6.97 7.28
CA THR A 79 -16.86 -8.43 7.08
C THR A 79 -18.29 -8.94 7.22
N GLY A 80 -18.59 -10.08 6.59
CA GLY A 80 -19.92 -10.69 6.62
C GLY A 80 -20.34 -11.29 5.28
N VAL A 81 -21.60 -11.71 5.22
CA VAL A 81 -22.20 -12.33 4.02
C VAL A 81 -22.76 -11.23 3.12
N TYR A 82 -22.31 -11.23 1.86
CA TYR A 82 -22.75 -10.31 0.82
C TYR A 82 -23.44 -11.06 -0.31
N ASP A 83 -24.57 -10.53 -0.79
CA ASP A 83 -25.09 -10.94 -2.08
C ASP A 83 -24.32 -10.20 -3.18
N LEU A 84 -23.55 -10.95 -3.96
CA LEU A 84 -22.72 -10.38 -5.02
C LEU A 84 -23.56 -9.71 -6.10
N LEU A 85 -24.80 -10.18 -6.33
CA LEU A 85 -25.71 -9.62 -7.33
C LEU A 85 -26.17 -8.19 -6.96
N GLU A 86 -26.09 -7.82 -5.68
CA GLU A 86 -26.34 -6.45 -5.20
C GLU A 86 -25.14 -5.51 -5.37
N LEU A 87 -23.94 -6.04 -5.64
CA LEU A 87 -22.70 -5.28 -5.82
C LEU A 87 -22.40 -4.97 -7.29
N THR A 88 -23.44 -4.87 -8.11
CA THR A 88 -23.35 -4.57 -9.54
C THR A 88 -23.67 -3.09 -9.82
N GLY A 89 -23.41 -2.63 -11.05
CA GLY A 89 -23.83 -1.28 -11.48
C GLY A 89 -23.12 -0.12 -10.78
N GLY A 90 -21.90 -0.34 -10.27
CA GLY A 90 -21.10 0.66 -9.55
C GLY A 90 -21.30 0.64 -8.03
N ILE A 91 -22.17 -0.23 -7.52
CA ILE A 91 -22.28 -0.51 -6.09
C ILE A 91 -21.07 -1.36 -5.67
N ASN A 92 -20.48 -1.05 -4.52
CA ASN A 92 -19.33 -1.77 -3.98
C ASN A 92 -19.38 -1.75 -2.45
N VAL A 93 -18.65 -2.68 -1.85
CA VAL A 93 -18.38 -2.69 -0.41
C VAL A 93 -16.92 -2.32 -0.15
N LEU A 94 -16.69 -1.38 0.77
CA LEU A 94 -15.36 -1.02 1.27
C LEU A 94 -14.92 -2.05 2.31
N LEU A 95 -13.94 -2.89 2.00
CA LEU A 95 -13.43 -3.93 2.90
C LEU A 95 -12.28 -3.42 3.76
N VAL A 96 -11.43 -2.54 3.24
CA VAL A 96 -10.27 -1.95 3.91
C VAL A 96 -10.24 -0.46 3.61
N ASP A 97 -9.98 0.37 4.61
CA ASP A 97 -9.93 1.83 4.50
C ASP A 97 -8.58 2.37 4.98
N ASP A 98 -7.81 2.93 4.04
CA ASP A 98 -6.51 3.61 4.23
C ASP A 98 -5.52 2.91 5.16
N PHE A 99 -5.39 1.58 5.02
CA PHE A 99 -4.46 0.78 5.80
C PHE A 99 -3.00 1.08 5.40
N VAL A 100 -2.15 1.38 6.37
CA VAL A 100 -0.75 1.74 6.13
C VAL A 100 0.09 0.48 5.87
N VAL A 101 0.80 0.46 4.74
CA VAL A 101 1.74 -0.61 4.37
C VAL A 101 3.11 -0.03 3.98
N PRO A 102 4.20 -0.82 4.03
CA PRO A 102 5.46 -0.44 3.43
C PRO A 102 5.29 -0.15 1.93
N SER A 103 5.98 0.86 1.42
CA SER A 103 6.09 1.09 -0.02
C SER A 103 7.00 0.05 -0.67
N GLY A 104 6.92 -0.05 -1.99
CA GLY A 104 7.60 -1.08 -2.78
C GLY A 104 6.61 -1.82 -3.68
N THR A 105 6.72 -3.14 -3.81
CA THR A 105 5.84 -3.92 -4.71
C THR A 105 4.76 -4.66 -3.93
N LEU A 106 3.48 -4.40 -4.22
CA LEU A 106 2.38 -5.25 -3.80
C LEU A 106 2.27 -6.44 -4.75
N ASN A 107 2.75 -7.60 -4.32
CA ASN A 107 2.76 -8.80 -5.15
C ASN A 107 1.38 -9.43 -5.25
N GLN A 108 0.70 -9.59 -4.11
CA GLN A 108 -0.52 -10.36 -4.02
C GLN A 108 -1.54 -9.74 -3.06
N ILE A 109 -2.82 -9.90 -3.41
CA ILE A 109 -3.96 -9.70 -2.51
C ILE A 109 -4.64 -11.06 -2.34
N ARG A 110 -5.11 -11.36 -1.13
CA ARG A 110 -5.93 -12.52 -0.82
C ARG A 110 -7.22 -12.07 -0.15
N LEU A 111 -8.35 -12.37 -0.78
CA LEU A 111 -9.65 -12.24 -0.14
C LEU A 111 -9.91 -13.54 0.65
N VAL A 112 -10.16 -13.43 1.94
CA VAL A 112 -10.42 -14.60 2.80
C VAL A 112 -11.92 -14.78 2.89
N LEU A 113 -12.39 -15.94 2.44
CA LEU A 113 -13.80 -16.31 2.49
C LEU A 113 -14.08 -17.24 3.66
N GLY A 114 -15.27 -17.12 4.24
CA GLY A 114 -15.76 -18.02 5.26
C GLY A 114 -16.44 -19.27 4.69
N ASP A 115 -17.23 -19.94 5.50
CA ASP A 115 -17.92 -21.19 5.13
C ASP A 115 -19.40 -20.95 4.78
N ASP A 116 -19.97 -19.79 5.12
CA ASP A 116 -21.38 -19.45 4.87
C ASP A 116 -21.61 -18.87 3.47
N ASN A 117 -21.34 -19.70 2.45
CA ASN A 117 -21.53 -19.34 1.05
C ASN A 117 -22.66 -20.15 0.42
N SER A 118 -23.52 -19.50 -0.37
CA SER A 118 -24.65 -20.18 -1.03
C SER A 118 -25.05 -19.51 -2.34
N VAL A 119 -25.80 -20.24 -3.17
CA VAL A 119 -26.39 -19.75 -4.42
C VAL A 119 -27.89 -20.08 -4.44
N VAL A 120 -28.69 -19.21 -5.05
CA VAL A 120 -30.12 -19.45 -5.29
C VAL A 120 -30.35 -19.80 -6.75
N ILE A 121 -30.96 -20.96 -6.99
CA ILE A 121 -31.28 -21.48 -8.33
C ILE A 121 -32.73 -21.96 -8.30
N ASP A 122 -33.57 -21.44 -9.20
CA ASP A 122 -35.00 -21.76 -9.29
C ASP A 122 -35.75 -21.56 -7.95
N GLY A 123 -35.36 -20.53 -7.19
CA GLY A 123 -35.91 -20.20 -5.88
C GLY A 123 -35.47 -21.11 -4.71
N GLU A 124 -34.59 -22.08 -4.93
CA GLU A 124 -34.00 -22.93 -3.87
C GLU A 124 -32.56 -22.52 -3.55
N THR A 125 -32.21 -22.51 -2.25
CA THR A 125 -30.85 -22.18 -1.78
C THR A 125 -29.98 -23.42 -1.67
N PHE A 126 -28.82 -23.39 -2.32
CA PHE A 126 -27.83 -24.46 -2.30
C PHE A 126 -26.53 -23.96 -1.67
N PRO A 127 -25.93 -24.72 -0.73
CA PRO A 127 -24.63 -24.36 -0.17
C PRO A 127 -23.53 -24.50 -1.22
N LEU A 128 -22.58 -23.56 -1.21
CA LEU A 128 -21.41 -23.59 -2.08
C LEU A 128 -20.20 -24.16 -1.33
N ASN A 129 -19.63 -25.25 -1.85
CA ASN A 129 -18.39 -25.77 -1.30
C ASN A 129 -17.22 -24.89 -1.75
N THR A 130 -16.26 -24.63 -0.87
CA THR A 130 -15.06 -23.82 -1.16
C THR A 130 -13.74 -24.61 -1.17
N PRO A 131 -13.61 -25.78 -1.86
CA PRO A 131 -12.38 -26.59 -1.80
C PRO A 131 -11.11 -25.83 -2.19
N SER A 132 -11.21 -24.90 -3.14
CA SER A 132 -10.09 -24.05 -3.53
C SER A 132 -9.77 -22.98 -2.47
N ALA A 133 -10.77 -22.31 -1.89
CA ALA A 133 -10.55 -21.28 -0.87
C ALA A 133 -9.91 -21.86 0.42
N GLN A 134 -10.23 -23.11 0.73
CA GLN A 134 -9.73 -23.84 1.90
C GLN A 134 -8.29 -24.36 1.76
N GLN A 135 -7.75 -24.53 0.55
CA GLN A 135 -6.39 -25.10 0.35
C GLN A 135 -5.31 -24.06 0.00
N SER A 136 -5.64 -23.03 -0.78
CA SER A 136 -4.70 -21.95 -1.16
C SER A 136 -5.35 -20.81 -1.95
N GLY A 137 -6.62 -20.98 -2.33
CA GLY A 137 -7.21 -20.36 -3.50
C GLY A 137 -8.05 -19.16 -3.16
N LEU A 138 -7.40 -18.04 -2.90
CA LEU A 138 -7.88 -16.78 -3.48
C LEU A 138 -6.74 -15.77 -3.60
N LYS A 139 -5.59 -16.22 -4.12
CA LYS A 139 -4.45 -15.34 -4.39
C LYS A 139 -4.71 -14.60 -5.70
N ILE A 140 -4.85 -13.30 -5.64
CA ILE A 140 -4.95 -12.41 -6.78
C ILE A 140 -3.55 -11.84 -7.00
N GLN A 141 -2.97 -12.14 -8.16
CA GLN A 141 -1.66 -11.60 -8.54
C GLN A 141 -1.85 -10.16 -8.99
N VAL A 142 -1.15 -9.23 -8.36
CA VAL A 142 -1.29 -7.80 -8.63
C VAL A 142 0.01 -7.26 -9.24
N ASN A 143 1.12 -7.37 -8.51
CA ASN A 143 2.44 -6.84 -8.89
C ASN A 143 2.42 -5.32 -9.15
N GLU A 144 1.74 -4.58 -8.28
CA GLU A 144 1.64 -3.11 -8.37
C GLU A 144 2.79 -2.43 -7.61
N THR A 145 3.29 -1.30 -8.12
CA THR A 145 4.31 -0.51 -7.42
C THR A 145 3.66 0.57 -6.56
N LEU A 146 3.81 0.43 -5.24
CA LEU A 146 3.36 1.39 -4.24
C LEU A 146 4.46 2.43 -3.99
N ALA A 147 4.28 3.62 -4.55
CA ALA A 147 5.14 4.76 -4.27
C ALA A 147 4.94 5.25 -2.82
N PRO A 148 5.99 5.76 -2.16
CA PRO A 148 5.86 6.38 -0.85
C PRO A 148 4.89 7.55 -0.89
N ASN A 149 4.11 7.69 0.18
CA ASN A 149 3.19 8.78 0.43
C ASN A 149 1.97 8.88 -0.50
N ILE A 150 1.71 7.83 -1.27
CA ILE A 150 0.56 7.74 -2.17
C ILE A 150 -0.51 6.82 -1.57
N ALA A 151 -1.78 7.19 -1.74
CA ALA A 151 -2.94 6.37 -1.41
C ALA A 151 -3.44 5.62 -2.65
N TYR A 152 -3.65 4.31 -2.49
CA TYR A 152 -4.12 3.40 -3.53
C TYR A 152 -5.46 2.78 -3.11
N THR A 153 -6.40 2.67 -4.05
CA THR A 153 -7.60 1.85 -3.91
C THR A 153 -7.54 0.68 -4.88
N PHE A 154 -7.63 -0.53 -4.36
CA PHE A 154 -7.78 -1.74 -5.16
C PHE A 154 -9.25 -2.11 -5.27
N LEU A 155 -9.74 -2.27 -6.49
CA LEU A 155 -11.07 -2.78 -6.78
C LEU A 155 -10.95 -4.26 -7.12
N LEU A 156 -11.61 -5.10 -6.31
CA LEU A 156 -11.75 -6.53 -6.53
C LEU A 156 -13.08 -6.78 -7.24
N ASP A 157 -13.00 -7.07 -8.53
CA ASP A 157 -14.15 -7.38 -9.38
C ASP A 157 -14.36 -8.90 -9.40
N PHE A 158 -15.38 -9.35 -8.68
CA PHE A 158 -15.81 -10.73 -8.62
C PHE A 158 -16.58 -11.08 -9.90
N ASP A 159 -16.34 -12.27 -10.45
CA ASP A 159 -17.04 -12.76 -11.62
C ASP A 159 -17.90 -13.95 -11.22
N VAL A 160 -19.12 -13.68 -10.76
CA VAL A 160 -20.03 -14.73 -10.27
C VAL A 160 -20.25 -15.85 -11.30
N ASP A 161 -20.46 -15.50 -12.57
CA ASP A 161 -20.71 -16.47 -13.65
C ASP A 161 -19.59 -17.51 -13.79
N GLU A 162 -18.34 -17.05 -13.74
CA GLU A 162 -17.16 -17.92 -13.85
C GLU A 162 -16.79 -18.57 -12.51
N SER A 163 -17.37 -18.09 -11.41
CA SER A 163 -17.02 -18.52 -10.06
C SER A 163 -17.87 -19.68 -9.55
N ILE A 164 -19.07 -19.88 -10.08
CA ILE A 164 -19.97 -20.97 -9.67
C ILE A 164 -19.79 -22.15 -10.62
N VAL A 165 -19.44 -23.32 -10.07
CA VAL A 165 -19.13 -24.52 -10.85
C VAL A 165 -19.90 -25.72 -10.32
N GLU A 166 -20.73 -26.32 -11.16
CA GLU A 166 -21.36 -27.60 -10.86
C GLU A 166 -20.36 -28.76 -10.90
N ALA A 167 -20.25 -29.52 -9.82
CA ALA A 167 -19.35 -30.65 -9.68
C ALA A 167 -19.91 -31.93 -10.34
N GLY A 168 -20.06 -31.89 -11.66
CA GLY A 168 -20.44 -33.04 -12.49
C GLY A 168 -21.68 -33.79 -11.94
N ASN A 169 -21.62 -35.13 -11.93
CA ASN A 169 -22.78 -35.97 -11.54
C ASN A 169 -23.08 -36.01 -10.02
N SER A 170 -22.33 -35.28 -9.19
CA SER A 170 -22.53 -35.32 -7.74
C SER A 170 -23.68 -34.43 -7.25
N GLY A 171 -24.10 -33.47 -8.08
CA GLY A 171 -25.05 -32.43 -7.69
C GLY A 171 -24.48 -31.39 -6.73
N ASN A 172 -23.19 -31.47 -6.36
CA ASN A 172 -22.54 -30.46 -5.54
C ASN A 172 -22.26 -29.21 -6.40
N ILE A 173 -22.41 -28.04 -5.80
CA ILE A 173 -22.03 -26.76 -6.39
C ILE A 173 -20.81 -26.24 -5.63
N ASN A 174 -19.79 -25.80 -6.37
CA ASN A 174 -18.55 -25.30 -5.83
C ASN A 174 -18.41 -23.81 -6.13
N LEU A 175 -17.86 -23.07 -5.17
CA LEU A 175 -17.36 -21.72 -5.36
C LEU A 175 -15.86 -21.79 -5.67
N ARG A 176 -15.51 -21.39 -6.89
CA ARG A 176 -14.14 -21.21 -7.38
C ARG A 176 -13.97 -19.75 -7.79
N PRO A 177 -13.69 -18.84 -6.84
CA PRO A 177 -13.71 -17.40 -7.11
C PRO A 177 -12.77 -17.02 -8.26
N VAL A 178 -13.32 -16.30 -9.22
CA VAL A 178 -12.60 -15.63 -10.30
C VAL A 178 -12.70 -14.14 -10.02
N ILE A 179 -11.58 -13.55 -9.59
CA ILE A 179 -11.52 -12.14 -9.20
C ILE A 179 -10.46 -11.43 -10.01
N ARG A 180 -10.79 -10.25 -10.53
CA ARG A 180 -9.82 -9.33 -11.15
C ARG A 180 -9.54 -8.17 -10.21
N ALA A 181 -8.26 -7.93 -9.94
CA ALA A 181 -7.86 -6.70 -9.26
C ALA A 181 -7.60 -5.61 -10.30
N SER A 182 -8.12 -4.42 -10.03
CA SER A 182 -7.66 -3.18 -10.65
C SER A 182 -7.27 -2.19 -9.57
N VAL A 183 -6.42 -1.22 -9.91
CA VAL A 183 -5.91 -0.25 -8.96
C VAL A 183 -6.16 1.16 -9.47
N GLU A 184 -6.57 2.02 -8.55
CA GLU A 184 -6.70 3.45 -8.75
C GLU A 184 -5.81 4.13 -7.70
N ALA A 185 -4.78 4.84 -8.13
CA ALA A 185 -4.15 5.81 -7.24
C ALA A 185 -5.14 6.96 -7.04
N ASN A 186 -5.24 7.48 -5.83
CA ASN A 186 -6.22 8.53 -5.50
C ASN A 186 -5.57 9.89 -5.27
N THR A 187 -4.28 9.90 -4.97
CA THR A 187 -3.55 11.09 -4.54
C THR A 187 -2.20 11.20 -5.22
N GLY A 188 -1.63 12.40 -5.20
CA GLY A 188 -0.21 12.66 -5.41
C GLY A 188 0.44 13.20 -4.14
N ALA A 189 1.69 13.59 -4.27
CA ALA A 189 2.44 14.29 -3.23
C ALA A 189 3.18 15.50 -3.82
N ILE A 190 3.56 16.46 -2.97
CA ILE A 190 4.48 17.54 -3.31
C ILE A 190 5.66 17.43 -2.36
N SER A 191 6.88 17.54 -2.87
CA SER A 191 8.09 17.54 -2.06
C SER A 191 9.04 18.66 -2.47
N GLY A 192 9.96 18.97 -1.57
CA GLY A 192 11.03 19.92 -1.82
C GLY A 192 11.90 20.11 -0.60
N SER A 193 12.73 21.14 -0.65
CA SER A 193 13.56 21.56 0.48
C SER A 193 13.66 23.07 0.55
N ILE A 194 13.96 23.60 1.73
CA ILE A 194 14.14 25.04 1.97
C ILE A 194 15.59 25.34 2.36
N THR A 195 16.04 26.57 2.08
CA THR A 195 17.32 27.09 2.57
C THR A 195 17.17 28.55 2.99
N PRO A 196 17.69 29.01 4.14
CA PRO A 196 18.50 28.26 5.10
C PRO A 196 17.69 27.28 5.97
N ILE A 197 18.30 26.13 6.31
CA ILE A 197 17.65 25.03 7.06
C ILE A 197 17.45 25.30 8.57
N GLU A 198 18.03 26.38 9.08
CA GLU A 198 17.96 26.75 10.51
C GLU A 198 16.68 27.51 10.87
N VAL A 199 15.78 27.71 9.91
CA VAL A 199 14.52 28.44 10.10
C VAL A 199 13.35 27.47 10.04
N GLN A 200 12.63 27.36 11.16
CA GLN A 200 11.38 26.57 11.20
C GLN A 200 10.42 27.15 10.15
N THR A 201 10.01 26.29 9.21
CA THR A 201 9.21 26.71 8.06
C THR A 201 8.03 25.77 7.90
N GLU A 202 6.83 26.34 7.83
CA GLU A 202 5.60 25.62 7.49
C GLU A 202 5.34 25.73 5.99
N ILE A 203 5.04 24.61 5.34
CA ILE A 203 4.65 24.55 3.94
C ILE A 203 3.19 24.12 3.91
N THR A 204 2.35 24.90 3.23
CA THR A 204 0.92 24.61 3.04
C THR A 204 0.62 24.55 1.55
N ALA A 205 -0.06 23.51 1.07
CA ALA A 205 -0.63 23.45 -0.27
C ALA A 205 -2.15 23.51 -0.18
N THR A 206 -2.77 24.38 -0.99
CA THR A 206 -4.24 24.45 -1.11
C THR A 206 -4.68 24.55 -2.56
N ASN A 207 -5.77 23.85 -2.90
CA ASN A 207 -6.49 23.99 -4.19
C ASN A 207 -7.80 24.79 -4.01
N GLY A 208 -8.01 25.39 -2.83
CA GLY A 208 -9.24 26.10 -2.44
C GLY A 208 -10.33 25.22 -1.81
N MET A 209 -10.26 23.89 -1.95
CA MET A 209 -11.15 22.92 -1.30
C MET A 209 -10.40 22.13 -0.23
N ASP A 210 -9.27 21.55 -0.62
CA ASP A 210 -8.38 20.77 0.21
C ASP A 210 -7.18 21.63 0.64
N THR A 211 -6.69 21.37 1.85
CA THR A 211 -5.48 22.01 2.38
C THR A 211 -4.67 20.99 3.15
N VAL A 212 -3.39 20.86 2.80
CA VAL A 212 -2.42 19.99 3.47
C VAL A 212 -1.24 20.83 3.88
N SER A 213 -0.73 20.62 5.09
CA SER A 213 0.43 21.33 5.61
C SER A 213 1.42 20.40 6.28
N ALA A 214 2.70 20.77 6.25
CA ALA A 214 3.79 20.10 6.93
C ALA A 214 4.87 21.10 7.31
N TYR A 215 5.69 20.77 8.31
CA TYR A 215 6.91 21.51 8.60
C TYR A 215 8.08 20.91 7.83
N ALA A 216 9.03 21.77 7.42
CA ALA A 216 10.34 21.30 7.00
C ALA A 216 11.05 20.60 8.18
N ASP A 217 11.76 19.52 7.87
CA ASP A 217 12.57 18.77 8.84
C ASP A 217 13.89 19.49 9.17
N VAL A 218 14.74 18.85 9.98
CA VAL A 218 16.03 19.40 10.42
C VAL A 218 17.04 19.62 9.29
N ASP A 219 16.86 18.92 8.16
CA ASP A 219 17.66 19.06 6.96
C ASP A 219 16.99 20.00 5.93
N GLY A 220 15.85 20.61 6.31
CA GLY A 220 15.08 21.53 5.48
C GLY A 220 14.16 20.84 4.46
N ASN A 221 14.01 19.52 4.48
CA ASN A 221 13.16 18.80 3.54
C ASN A 221 11.70 18.82 4.00
N PHE A 222 10.77 18.81 3.05
CA PHE A 222 9.34 18.68 3.33
C PHE A 222 8.66 17.78 2.29
N VAL A 223 7.58 17.12 2.72
CA VAL A 223 6.67 16.39 1.85
C VAL A 223 5.23 16.65 2.30
N LEU A 224 4.37 17.03 1.37
CA LEU A 224 2.93 17.12 1.51
C LEU A 224 2.30 15.93 0.80
N VAL A 225 1.56 15.12 1.54
CA VAL A 225 1.07 13.81 1.09
C VAL A 225 -0.44 13.82 0.98
N GLY A 226 -1.01 12.88 0.21
CA GLY A 226 -2.46 12.71 0.15
C GLY A 226 -3.19 13.84 -0.58
N LEU A 227 -2.54 14.50 -1.54
CA LEU A 227 -3.13 15.59 -2.31
C LEU A 227 -3.95 15.04 -3.49
N PRO A 228 -5.27 15.30 -3.59
CA PRO A 228 -6.02 15.00 -4.81
C PRO A 228 -5.38 15.66 -6.04
N GLN A 229 -5.54 15.06 -7.22
CA GLN A 229 -5.04 15.66 -8.47
C GLN A 229 -5.63 17.06 -8.69
N GLY A 230 -4.77 17.99 -9.07
CA GLY A 230 -5.15 19.36 -9.37
C GLY A 230 -3.99 20.33 -9.26
N ALA A 231 -4.27 21.60 -9.52
CA ALA A 231 -3.32 22.69 -9.34
C ALA A 231 -3.44 23.28 -7.94
N TYR A 232 -2.32 23.39 -7.23
CA TYR A 232 -2.24 23.93 -5.87
C TYR A 232 -1.47 25.25 -5.86
N THR A 233 -1.85 26.12 -4.93
CA THR A 233 -0.99 27.20 -4.44
C THR A 233 -0.24 26.68 -3.22
N VAL A 234 1.09 26.64 -3.30
CA VAL A 234 1.98 26.24 -2.20
C VAL A 234 2.52 27.50 -1.53
N THR A 235 2.26 27.65 -0.24
CA THR A 235 2.72 28.76 0.59
C THR A 235 3.79 28.27 1.55
N ILE A 236 4.96 28.91 1.51
CA ILE A 236 6.11 28.64 2.37
C ILE A 236 6.17 29.77 3.39
N THR A 237 5.95 29.44 4.66
CA THR A 237 5.83 30.38 5.78
C THR A 237 6.95 30.14 6.78
N PRO A 238 8.06 30.90 6.72
CA PRO A 238 9.10 30.86 7.72
C PRO A 238 8.60 31.40 9.08
N ASP A 239 9.27 31.01 10.16
CA ASP A 239 9.02 31.57 11.50
C ASP A 239 9.06 33.11 11.43
N PRO A 240 8.02 33.83 11.87
CA PRO A 240 7.98 35.29 11.83
C PRO A 240 9.18 35.98 12.51
N LEU A 241 9.81 35.33 13.50
CA LEU A 241 11.01 35.84 14.19
C LEU A 241 12.26 35.83 13.31
N SER A 242 12.29 35.03 12.24
CA SER A 242 13.39 35.02 11.27
C SER A 242 13.45 36.30 10.43
N GLY A 243 12.33 37.01 10.30
CA GLY A 243 12.20 38.19 9.44
C GLY A 243 12.21 37.87 7.93
N LEU A 244 12.20 36.59 7.55
CA LEU A 244 12.13 36.15 6.15
C LEU A 244 10.69 36.27 5.62
N PRO A 245 10.51 36.63 4.34
CA PRO A 245 9.18 36.79 3.76
C PRO A 245 8.52 35.43 3.47
N ILE A 246 7.19 35.45 3.44
CA ILE A 246 6.38 34.34 2.93
C ILE A 246 6.57 34.24 1.42
N GLN A 247 6.75 33.02 0.91
CA GLN A 247 6.78 32.73 -0.52
C GLN A 247 5.55 31.95 -0.96
N VAL A 248 5.12 32.21 -2.19
CA VAL A 248 3.94 31.59 -2.78
C VAL A 248 4.32 31.06 -4.16
N LEU A 249 4.08 29.78 -4.38
CA LEU A 249 4.23 29.11 -5.66
C LEU A 249 2.84 28.75 -6.17
N ASP A 250 2.41 29.44 -7.22
CA ASP A 250 1.11 29.19 -7.84
C ASP A 250 1.18 28.08 -8.89
N ASN A 251 0.04 27.42 -9.09
CA ASN A 251 -0.15 26.43 -10.15
C ASN A 251 0.85 25.27 -10.09
N VAL A 252 1.13 24.78 -8.88
CA VAL A 252 1.87 23.54 -8.67
C VAL A 252 0.94 22.37 -9.00
N GLU A 253 1.18 21.73 -10.15
CA GLU A 253 0.40 20.60 -10.62
C GLU A 253 0.70 19.35 -9.80
N VAL A 254 -0.35 18.71 -9.28
CA VAL A 254 -0.29 17.40 -8.64
C VAL A 254 -0.98 16.40 -9.55
N ALA A 255 -0.25 15.36 -9.92
CA ALA A 255 -0.80 14.22 -10.65
C ALA A 255 -1.04 13.03 -9.70
N VAL A 256 -2.11 12.28 -9.96
CA VAL A 256 -2.38 11.02 -9.27
C VAL A 256 -1.19 10.06 -9.43
N GLY A 257 -0.77 9.43 -8.33
CA GLY A 257 0.27 8.41 -8.31
C GLY A 257 1.70 8.95 -8.45
N ALA A 258 1.89 10.27 -8.38
CA ALA A 258 3.18 10.91 -8.57
C ALA A 258 3.51 11.92 -7.46
N THR A 259 4.82 12.13 -7.27
CA THR A 259 5.36 13.19 -6.42
C THR A 259 5.85 14.34 -7.29
N THR A 260 5.31 15.53 -7.08
CA THR A 260 5.76 16.77 -7.71
C THR A 260 6.92 17.36 -6.91
N GLU A 261 8.12 17.33 -7.50
CA GLU A 261 9.34 17.85 -6.89
C GLU A 261 9.52 19.34 -7.17
N LEU A 262 9.52 20.17 -6.12
CA LEU A 262 9.75 21.62 -6.20
C LEU A 262 11.23 22.00 -6.16
N GLY A 263 12.11 21.07 -5.81
CA GLY A 263 13.54 21.33 -5.65
C GLY A 263 13.87 22.13 -4.38
N ILE A 264 14.96 22.89 -4.43
CA ILE A 264 15.41 23.75 -3.31
C ILE A 264 14.80 25.14 -3.46
N ILE A 265 14.11 25.60 -2.42
CA ILE A 265 13.46 26.91 -2.34
C ILE A 265 14.31 27.82 -1.43
N PRO A 266 15.01 28.83 -1.97
CA PRO A 266 15.73 29.79 -1.16
C PRO A 266 14.79 30.78 -0.52
N LEU A 267 14.86 30.94 0.80
CA LEU A 267 14.16 31.94 1.58
C LEU A 267 14.94 33.25 1.54
N GLU A 268 14.48 34.21 0.73
CA GLU A 268 15.07 35.54 0.54
C GLU A 268 14.04 36.65 0.74
#